data_AF-A0A7R9LAK0-F1
#
_entry.id   AF-A0A7R9LAK0-F1
#
_cell.length_a   1.000
_cell.length_b   1.000
_cell.length_c   1.000
_cell.angle_alpha   90.00
_cell.angle_beta   90.00
_cell.angle_gamma   90.00
#
_symmetry.space_group_name_H-M   'P 1'
#
loop_
_entity.id
_entity.type
_entity.pdbx_description
1 polymer ?
#
loop_
_entity_poly.entity_id
_entity_poly.type
_entity_poly.pdbx_seq_one_letter_code
_entity_poly.pdbx_strand_id
1 'polypeptide(L)'
;TLTDPKVVCYFSAWAVYREKPMAYDIEDIPGDKCTHIIYSFIGLDNKTYELRNIDPSYDIENKGFERFVGLRKKYPKLKIMVAIGGWAEGGQQYSQMVADKGKRQRFVEQVIQWLNRYDYDGFDLDWEYPGASDRQGSYSDKQNFLELVKELREEFDKQSRKLLLTAAVPVAKFRLQEGYEVYELGQLLDQIHLMTYDLRGSWTGFADVHSPLYRRPGIDEWAYEKLNVVLSSYLSLPITSYHFLSLPITSYQYIQCNRESYTYKNDGANLWYTMGAPKHKLIIGVPFYGRTYTLGSKDNHGLRAPIKRWDANNGGGEPGIYTNASGFLAYYEICVETNSGNWTKEFDAIGKCPFAYWDNQWVGYEDENSIGIKMDFIRSEGYGGGMIWAIDLDDFTGVCGGKKNALLNVMNDKLKGYQVLVPDPSKLTTTAKPGNQWWPQPVSTSTAKPTTSKSKSTKPSVVSITPSTSSSVKTTTTTGKPKATKPSVVSITPSTTSTTNTPSTTSTTTSTTSTTSTTNTPSPTSPPNTINTSPETPKTSSTEAPPGSITEKCAEPGVLFVPHPDCKMYYWCVHGVPVLQTCPRNTIWDVNSNRCEWYNPNKKDYNCNTSSIDNQL
;
A
#
# COMPACT_ATOMS: atom_id res chain seq x y z
N THR A 1 -25.25 12.89 -14.10
CA THR A 1 -25.52 14.17 -13.44
C THR A 1 -24.21 14.91 -13.21
N LEU A 2 -24.27 16.20 -12.86
CA LEU A 2 -23.12 16.94 -12.33
C LEU A 2 -23.26 17.04 -10.81
N THR A 3 -22.13 17.00 -10.10
CA THR A 3 -22.09 17.16 -8.63
C THR A 3 -20.86 17.95 -8.21
N ASP A 4 -20.95 18.69 -7.11
CA ASP A 4 -19.79 19.36 -6.52
C ASP A 4 -18.68 18.35 -6.12
N PRO A 5 -17.40 18.71 -6.33
CA PRO A 5 -16.26 17.89 -5.96
C PRO A 5 -16.19 17.69 -4.45
N LYS A 6 -15.54 16.60 -4.05
CA LYS A 6 -15.34 16.28 -2.63
C LYS A 6 -14.06 16.94 -2.12
N VAL A 7 -14.18 17.55 -0.95
CA VAL A 7 -13.07 17.84 -0.04
C VAL A 7 -13.29 16.95 1.16
N VAL A 8 -12.49 15.89 1.28
CA VAL A 8 -12.57 14.91 2.37
C VAL A 8 -11.44 15.20 3.35
N CYS A 9 -11.77 15.38 4.62
CA CYS A 9 -10.81 15.78 5.64
C CYS A 9 -10.72 14.68 6.71
N TYR A 10 -9.57 14.04 6.87
CA TYR A 10 -9.33 13.19 8.04
C TYR A 10 -8.97 14.07 9.24
N PHE A 11 -9.52 13.74 10.41
CA PHE A 11 -9.24 14.37 11.70
C PHE A 11 -8.61 13.34 12.64
N SER A 12 -7.36 13.58 13.03
CA SER A 12 -6.62 12.73 13.95
C SER A 12 -7.05 13.02 15.40
N ALA A 13 -7.81 12.13 16.03
CA ALA A 13 -8.30 12.34 17.40
C ALA A 13 -7.17 12.56 18.43
N TRP A 14 -5.99 11.97 18.20
CA TRP A 14 -4.81 12.14 19.04
C TRP A 14 -4.10 13.51 18.88
N ALA A 15 -4.51 14.36 17.92
CA ALA A 15 -3.92 15.68 17.72
C ALA A 15 -4.17 16.64 18.90
N VAL A 16 -5.18 16.36 19.73
CA VAL A 16 -5.46 17.11 20.97
C VAL A 16 -4.32 17.01 21.98
N TYR A 17 -3.51 15.95 21.91
CA TYR A 17 -2.40 15.67 22.84
C TYR A 17 -1.06 16.29 22.43
N ARG A 18 -0.99 17.01 21.30
CA ARG A 18 0.21 17.76 20.93
C ARG A 18 0.42 18.93 21.90
N GLU A 19 1.65 19.39 22.04
CA GLU A 19 1.93 20.56 22.88
C GLU A 19 1.30 21.83 22.29
N LYS A 20 0.81 22.72 23.17
CA LYS A 20 0.31 24.04 22.76
C LYS A 20 1.46 24.89 22.19
N PRO A 21 1.22 25.69 21.14
CA PRO A 21 -0.07 26.05 20.56
C PRO A 21 -0.59 25.09 19.48
N MET A 22 0.09 23.97 19.20
CA MET A 22 -0.25 23.06 18.09
C MET A 22 -1.12 21.85 18.49
N ALA A 23 -1.66 21.86 19.71
CA ALA A 23 -2.81 21.04 20.09
C ALA A 23 -4.01 21.40 19.21
N TYR A 24 -4.69 20.40 18.64
CA TYR A 24 -5.83 20.58 17.75
C TYR A 24 -7.00 19.71 18.23
N ASP A 25 -8.13 20.34 18.57
CA ASP A 25 -9.34 19.65 19.03
C ASP A 25 -10.48 19.78 17.99
N ILE A 26 -11.62 19.14 18.26
CA ILE A 26 -12.80 19.10 17.39
C ILE A 26 -13.30 20.50 17.03
N GLU A 27 -13.20 21.46 17.97
CA GLU A 27 -13.68 22.83 17.81
C GLU A 27 -12.84 23.67 16.84
N ASP A 28 -11.59 23.27 16.57
CA ASP A 28 -10.72 23.92 15.57
C ASP A 28 -11.11 23.59 14.13
N ILE A 29 -11.92 22.54 13.90
CA ILE A 29 -12.27 22.03 12.57
C ILE A 29 -13.01 23.08 11.72
N PRO A 30 -12.43 23.50 10.57
CA PRO A 30 -13.06 24.43 9.64
C PRO A 30 -14.07 23.70 8.75
N GLY A 31 -15.16 23.18 9.34
CA GLY A 31 -16.13 22.31 8.68
C GLY A 31 -16.93 22.94 7.53
N ASP A 32 -16.80 24.24 7.28
CA ASP A 32 -17.30 24.93 6.08
C ASP A 32 -16.40 24.74 4.85
N LYS A 33 -15.16 24.30 5.05
CA LYS A 33 -14.15 24.02 4.01
C LYS A 33 -14.00 22.54 3.65
N CYS A 34 -14.72 21.67 4.36
CA CYS A 34 -14.76 20.23 4.12
C CYS A 34 -16.17 19.84 3.66
N THR A 35 -16.27 18.88 2.74
CA THR A 35 -17.55 18.23 2.38
C THR A 35 -17.83 17.02 3.26
N HIS A 36 -16.77 16.33 3.67
CA HIS A 36 -16.77 15.18 4.55
C HIS A 36 -15.66 15.38 5.60
N ILE A 37 -15.94 15.09 6.86
CA ILE A 37 -14.95 15.00 7.94
C ILE A 37 -14.99 13.58 8.49
N ILE A 38 -13.82 12.96 8.68
CA ILE A 38 -13.69 11.55 9.07
C ILE A 38 -12.90 11.47 10.38
N TYR A 39 -13.50 10.86 11.41
CA TYR A 39 -12.88 10.65 12.71
C TYR A 39 -11.87 9.50 12.65
N SER A 40 -10.59 9.79 12.88
CA SER A 40 -9.51 8.81 12.92
C SER A 40 -9.01 8.63 14.36
N PHE A 41 -9.22 7.49 15.02
CA PHE A 41 -9.87 6.26 14.55
C PHE A 41 -10.63 5.57 15.68
N ILE A 42 -11.58 4.71 15.34
CA ILE A 42 -11.92 3.56 16.19
C ILE A 42 -11.05 2.35 15.80
N GLY A 43 -10.92 1.38 16.71
CA GLY A 43 -10.08 0.21 16.52
C GLY A 43 -10.89 -1.09 16.44
N LEU A 44 -10.15 -2.19 16.31
CA LEU A 44 -10.69 -3.55 16.38
C LEU A 44 -10.07 -4.27 17.58
N ASP A 45 -10.89 -4.93 18.40
CA ASP A 45 -10.37 -5.77 19.50
C ASP A 45 -9.74 -7.06 18.93
N ASN A 46 -8.53 -7.39 19.38
CA ASN A 46 -7.75 -8.51 18.83
C ASN A 46 -8.13 -9.90 19.39
N LYS A 47 -9.14 -9.98 20.28
CA LYS A 47 -9.67 -11.24 20.83
C LYS A 47 -11.11 -11.48 20.40
N THR A 48 -11.97 -10.47 20.52
CA THR A 48 -13.40 -10.57 20.18
C THR A 48 -13.69 -10.26 18.71
N TYR A 49 -12.81 -9.50 18.04
CA TYR A 49 -13.00 -8.95 16.69
C TYR A 49 -14.20 -8.00 16.60
N GLU A 50 -14.43 -7.27 17.69
CA GLU A 50 -15.50 -6.29 17.88
C GLU A 50 -14.95 -4.86 17.86
N LEU A 51 -15.82 -3.87 17.59
CA LEU A 51 -15.44 -2.47 17.54
C LEU A 51 -14.93 -1.99 18.90
N ARG A 52 -13.72 -1.42 18.90
CA ARG A 52 -13.03 -0.97 20.10
C ARG A 52 -12.86 0.55 20.07
N ASN A 53 -13.20 1.18 21.18
CA ASN A 53 -12.80 2.56 21.43
C ASN A 53 -11.28 2.60 21.73
N ILE A 54 -10.53 3.45 21.03
CA ILE A 54 -9.06 3.54 21.20
C ILE A 54 -8.70 4.39 22.43
N ASP A 55 -9.42 5.48 22.67
CA ASP A 55 -9.21 6.39 23.81
C ASP A 55 -10.54 6.73 24.51
N PRO A 56 -11.00 5.89 25.46
CA PRO A 56 -12.27 6.13 26.14
C PRO A 56 -12.33 7.43 26.94
N SER A 57 -11.19 7.98 27.36
CA SER A 57 -11.19 9.22 28.15
C SER A 57 -11.49 10.43 27.26
N TYR A 58 -10.88 10.52 26.08
CA TYR A 58 -11.25 11.55 25.10
C TYR A 58 -12.63 11.29 24.47
N ASP A 59 -12.85 10.06 23.98
CA ASP A 59 -14.01 9.72 23.16
C ASP A 59 -15.33 9.66 23.96
N ILE A 60 -15.31 9.18 25.21
CA ILE A 60 -16.51 8.95 26.04
C ILE A 60 -16.59 9.95 27.20
N GLU A 61 -15.55 10.05 28.04
CA GLU A 61 -15.60 10.92 29.23
C GLU A 61 -15.66 12.40 28.81
N ASN A 62 -14.83 12.80 27.85
CA ASN A 62 -14.83 14.13 27.21
C ASN A 62 -15.73 14.21 25.97
N LYS A 63 -16.53 13.16 25.70
CA LYS A 63 -17.56 13.10 24.66
C LYS A 63 -17.06 13.42 23.25
N GLY A 64 -15.84 12.99 22.91
CA GLY A 64 -15.23 13.23 21.59
C GLY A 64 -16.16 12.88 20.43
N PHE A 65 -16.84 11.72 20.49
CA PHE A 65 -17.78 11.34 19.42
C PHE A 65 -19.00 12.27 19.33
N GLU A 66 -19.67 12.60 20.44
CA GLU A 66 -20.84 13.49 20.41
C GLU A 66 -20.47 14.94 20.09
N ARG A 67 -19.27 15.42 20.48
CA ARG A 67 -18.74 16.73 20.07
C ARG A 67 -18.50 16.76 18.56
N PHE A 68 -17.86 15.72 18.03
CA PHE A 68 -17.53 15.62 16.60
C PHE A 68 -18.78 15.50 15.73
N VAL A 69 -19.72 14.62 16.04
CA VAL A 69 -21.02 14.59 15.34
C VAL A 69 -21.82 15.87 15.59
N GLY A 70 -21.63 16.50 16.75
CA GLY A 70 -22.16 17.82 17.08
C GLY A 70 -21.80 18.94 16.09
N LEU A 71 -20.71 18.81 15.33
CA LEU A 71 -20.33 19.76 14.27
C LEU A 71 -21.44 20.02 13.25
N ARG A 72 -22.36 19.07 13.01
CA ARG A 72 -23.52 19.26 12.10
C ARG A 72 -24.44 20.41 12.50
N LYS A 73 -24.43 20.82 13.77
CA LYS A 73 -25.18 21.99 14.26
C LYS A 73 -24.62 23.30 13.70
N LYS A 74 -23.31 23.38 13.48
CA LYS A 74 -22.60 24.53 12.89
C LYS A 74 -22.49 24.41 11.37
N TYR A 75 -22.33 23.18 10.87
CA TYR A 75 -22.08 22.85 9.47
C TYR A 75 -23.11 21.82 8.94
N PRO A 76 -24.39 22.20 8.72
CA PRO A 76 -25.46 21.25 8.43
C PRO A 76 -25.38 20.53 7.06
N LYS A 77 -24.40 20.90 6.22
CA LYS A 77 -24.10 20.21 4.94
C LYS A 77 -22.91 19.25 5.05
N LEU A 78 -22.11 19.34 6.11
CA LEU A 78 -20.94 18.51 6.33
C LEU A 78 -21.37 17.07 6.60
N LYS A 79 -20.74 16.11 5.91
CA LYS A 79 -20.89 14.69 6.21
C LYS A 79 -19.89 14.27 7.26
N ILE A 80 -20.37 13.64 8.32
CA ILE A 80 -19.57 13.28 9.49
C ILE A 80 -19.47 11.77 9.58
N MET A 81 -18.27 11.25 9.42
CA MET A 81 -17.99 9.83 9.31
C MET A 81 -16.96 9.38 10.35
N VAL A 82 -16.85 8.08 10.57
CA VAL A 82 -15.84 7.47 11.44
C VAL A 82 -15.05 6.42 10.67
N ALA A 83 -13.73 6.43 10.81
CA ALA A 83 -12.83 5.46 10.23
C ALA A 83 -12.40 4.40 11.24
N ILE A 84 -12.18 3.18 10.75
CA ILE A 84 -11.54 2.08 11.49
C ILE A 84 -10.23 1.67 10.85
N GLY A 85 -9.19 1.45 11.66
CA GLY A 85 -7.91 0.94 11.20
C GLY A 85 -6.79 1.96 11.33
N GLY A 86 -6.15 2.27 10.21
CA GLY A 86 -4.92 3.05 10.14
C GLY A 86 -3.68 2.25 10.57
N TRP A 87 -2.50 2.80 10.24
CA TRP A 87 -1.21 2.13 10.39
C TRP A 87 -0.93 1.55 11.79
N ALA A 88 -1.36 2.25 12.84
CA ALA A 88 -1.08 1.89 14.24
C ALA A 88 -1.85 0.65 14.74
N GLU A 89 -3.06 0.39 14.22
CA GLU A 89 -3.83 -0.80 14.62
C GLU A 89 -3.17 -2.10 14.16
N GLY A 90 -2.47 -2.09 13.03
CA GLY A 90 -1.94 -3.32 12.39
C GLY A 90 -2.93 -3.97 11.42
N GLY A 91 -2.50 -5.05 10.74
CA GLY A 91 -3.32 -5.77 9.76
C GLY A 91 -3.84 -7.15 10.22
N GLN A 92 -3.26 -7.73 11.28
CA GLN A 92 -3.50 -9.13 11.67
C GLN A 92 -4.95 -9.39 12.09
N GLN A 93 -5.48 -8.58 13.00
CA GLN A 93 -6.84 -8.77 13.53
C GLN A 93 -7.91 -8.54 12.46
N TYR A 94 -7.63 -7.69 11.46
CA TYR A 94 -8.53 -7.49 10.31
C TYR A 94 -8.55 -8.74 9.42
N SER A 95 -7.39 -9.30 9.05
CA SER A 95 -7.30 -10.58 8.33
C SER A 95 -8.05 -11.70 9.05
N GLN A 96 -7.82 -11.83 10.37
CA GLN A 96 -8.47 -12.84 11.22
C GLN A 96 -9.98 -12.61 11.42
N MET A 97 -10.46 -11.37 11.34
CA MET A 97 -11.89 -11.02 11.36
C MET A 97 -12.54 -11.38 10.04
N VAL A 98 -11.95 -10.96 8.90
CA VAL A 98 -12.57 -11.19 7.59
C VAL A 98 -12.56 -12.65 7.15
N ALA A 99 -11.61 -13.46 7.64
CA ALA A 99 -11.51 -14.88 7.32
C ALA A 99 -12.71 -15.73 7.84
N ASP A 100 -13.46 -15.23 8.82
CA ASP A 100 -14.60 -15.94 9.43
C ASP A 100 -15.92 -15.19 9.19
N LYS A 101 -16.88 -15.84 8.55
CA LYS A 101 -18.18 -15.22 8.23
C LYS A 101 -18.94 -14.76 9.47
N GLY A 102 -18.91 -15.54 10.56
CA GLY A 102 -19.60 -15.19 11.80
C GLY A 102 -18.97 -13.98 12.50
N LYS A 103 -17.64 -13.83 12.42
CA LYS A 103 -16.96 -12.60 12.88
C LYS A 103 -17.33 -11.40 12.02
N ARG A 104 -17.31 -11.51 10.68
CA ARG A 104 -17.72 -10.42 9.79
C ARG A 104 -19.16 -9.97 10.05
N GLN A 105 -20.10 -10.91 10.19
CA GLN A 105 -21.50 -10.58 10.46
C GLN A 105 -21.66 -9.81 11.79
N ARG A 106 -21.02 -10.26 12.88
CA ARG A 106 -21.01 -9.52 14.15
C ARG A 106 -20.36 -8.14 14.03
N PHE A 107 -19.25 -8.03 13.29
CA PHE A 107 -18.59 -6.75 13.02
C PHE A 107 -19.53 -5.79 12.27
N VAL A 108 -20.19 -6.25 11.21
CA VAL A 108 -21.18 -5.47 10.43
C VAL A 108 -22.34 -5.01 11.31
N GLU A 109 -22.91 -5.89 12.14
CA GLU A 109 -23.96 -5.55 13.09
C GLU A 109 -23.51 -4.45 14.07
N GLN A 110 -22.27 -4.52 14.57
CA GLN A 110 -21.73 -3.49 15.45
C GLN A 110 -21.46 -2.16 14.75
N VAL A 111 -21.01 -2.17 13.48
CA VAL A 111 -20.89 -0.94 12.67
C VAL A 111 -22.24 -0.23 12.57
N ILE A 112 -23.31 -0.95 12.23
CA ILE A 112 -24.67 -0.38 12.19
C ILE A 112 -25.08 0.20 13.57
N GLN A 113 -24.83 -0.53 14.65
CA GLN A 113 -25.13 -0.07 16.02
C GLN A 113 -24.33 1.19 16.39
N TRP A 114 -23.05 1.27 16.04
CA TRP A 114 -22.17 2.40 16.34
C TRP A 114 -22.58 3.66 15.57
N LEU A 115 -22.82 3.53 14.27
CA LEU A 115 -23.27 4.62 13.41
C LEU A 115 -24.61 5.18 13.87
N ASN A 116 -25.53 4.31 14.32
CA ASN A 116 -26.84 4.73 14.82
C ASN A 116 -26.80 5.26 16.26
N ARG A 117 -25.87 4.80 17.11
CA ARG A 117 -25.69 5.31 18.48
C ARG A 117 -25.24 6.77 18.50
N TYR A 118 -24.28 7.11 17.65
CA TYR A 118 -23.70 8.46 17.61
C TYR A 118 -24.19 9.34 16.45
N ASP A 119 -25.05 8.82 15.57
CA ASP A 119 -25.63 9.53 14.40
C ASP A 119 -24.61 9.93 13.31
N TYR A 120 -23.55 9.12 13.12
CA TYR A 120 -22.59 9.25 12.01
C TYR A 120 -23.27 9.01 10.64
N ASP A 121 -22.94 9.83 9.63
CA ASP A 121 -23.44 9.71 8.25
C ASP A 121 -22.84 8.52 7.46
N GLY A 122 -21.77 7.90 7.96
CA GLY A 122 -21.10 6.80 7.26
C GLY A 122 -19.85 6.29 7.95
N PHE A 123 -19.25 5.28 7.32
CA PHE A 123 -18.13 4.50 7.83
C PHE A 123 -17.03 4.38 6.78
N ASP A 124 -15.78 4.42 7.23
CA ASP A 124 -14.59 4.39 6.40
C ASP A 124 -13.65 3.24 6.81
N LEU A 125 -13.20 2.45 5.83
CA LEU A 125 -12.42 1.23 6.02
C LEU A 125 -10.94 1.45 5.70
N ASP A 126 -10.12 1.59 6.73
CA ASP A 126 -8.69 1.92 6.62
C ASP A 126 -7.82 0.74 7.07
N TRP A 127 -8.15 -0.47 6.61
CA TRP A 127 -7.31 -1.65 6.82
C TRP A 127 -6.05 -1.55 5.97
N GLU A 128 -4.89 -1.42 6.64
CA GLU A 128 -3.57 -1.37 6.01
C GLU A 128 -2.76 -2.67 6.24
N TYR A 129 -2.74 -3.64 5.33
CA TYR A 129 -3.55 -3.78 4.10
C TYR A 129 -4.02 -5.24 3.94
N PRO A 130 -5.14 -5.51 3.25
CA PRO A 130 -5.52 -6.86 2.86
C PRO A 130 -4.39 -7.52 2.05
N GLY A 131 -3.99 -8.74 2.42
CA GLY A 131 -2.98 -9.53 1.69
C GLY A 131 -1.53 -9.12 1.93
N ALA A 132 -1.26 -8.02 2.65
CA ALA A 132 0.09 -7.55 2.94
C ALA A 132 0.77 -8.43 4.00
N SER A 133 1.74 -9.26 3.59
CA SER A 133 2.48 -10.16 4.49
C SER A 133 3.29 -9.42 5.56
N ASP A 134 3.87 -8.27 5.21
CA ASP A 134 4.55 -7.35 6.13
C ASP A 134 3.60 -6.69 7.16
N ARG A 135 2.29 -6.81 6.94
CA ARG A 135 1.22 -6.38 7.86
C ARG A 135 0.44 -7.57 8.44
N GLN A 136 0.98 -8.79 8.31
CA GLN A 136 0.41 -10.05 8.80
C GLN A 136 -0.93 -10.44 8.15
N GLY A 137 -1.16 -9.99 6.91
CA GLY A 137 -2.27 -10.43 6.07
C GLY A 137 -2.03 -11.78 5.38
N SER A 138 -3.07 -12.28 4.71
CA SER A 138 -3.12 -13.57 3.99
C SER A 138 -3.59 -13.39 2.55
N TYR A 139 -3.22 -14.30 1.64
CA TYR A 139 -3.74 -14.26 0.25
C TYR A 139 -5.28 -14.30 0.17
N SER A 140 -5.95 -14.93 1.14
CA SER A 140 -7.42 -15.00 1.19
C SER A 140 -8.09 -13.65 1.49
N ASP A 141 -7.35 -12.71 2.08
CA ASP A 141 -7.83 -11.39 2.48
C ASP A 141 -8.48 -10.63 1.34
N LYS A 142 -7.98 -10.77 0.11
CA LYS A 142 -8.51 -10.09 -1.07
C LYS A 142 -10.00 -10.36 -1.30
N GLN A 143 -10.38 -11.64 -1.26
CA GLN A 143 -11.78 -12.04 -1.40
C GLN A 143 -12.55 -11.75 -0.13
N ASN A 144 -11.96 -12.00 1.05
CA ASN A 144 -12.60 -11.81 2.34
C ASN A 144 -12.93 -10.33 2.64
N PHE A 145 -12.08 -9.41 2.19
CA PHE A 145 -12.32 -7.96 2.24
C PHE A 145 -13.46 -7.56 1.30
N LEU A 146 -13.52 -8.13 0.09
CA LEU A 146 -14.67 -7.91 -0.79
C LEU A 146 -15.98 -8.44 -0.17
N GLU A 147 -15.97 -9.62 0.48
CA GLU A 147 -17.16 -10.11 1.19
C GLU A 147 -17.56 -9.20 2.36
N LEU A 148 -16.60 -8.68 3.14
CA LEU A 148 -16.88 -7.67 4.17
C LEU A 148 -17.57 -6.43 3.58
N VAL A 149 -17.04 -5.88 2.48
CA VAL A 149 -17.57 -4.67 1.84
C VAL A 149 -18.97 -4.91 1.24
N LYS A 150 -19.24 -6.12 0.71
CA LYS A 150 -20.60 -6.51 0.29
C LYS A 150 -21.57 -6.59 1.48
N GLU A 151 -21.18 -7.26 2.56
CA GLU A 151 -22.00 -7.43 3.76
C GLU A 151 -22.31 -6.06 4.41
N LEU A 152 -21.33 -5.15 4.48
CA LEU A 152 -21.54 -3.76 4.90
C LEU A 152 -22.49 -3.00 3.96
N ARG A 153 -22.27 -3.04 2.64
CA ARG A 153 -23.13 -2.35 1.67
C ARG A 153 -24.58 -2.83 1.74
N GLU A 154 -24.80 -4.13 1.86
CA GLU A 154 -26.12 -4.73 1.97
C GLU A 154 -26.87 -4.24 3.23
N GLU A 155 -26.21 -4.21 4.39
CA GLU A 155 -26.82 -3.68 5.61
C GLU A 155 -26.98 -2.16 5.60
N PHE A 156 -26.10 -1.42 4.91
CA PHE A 156 -26.20 0.03 4.76
C PHE A 156 -27.39 0.41 3.85
N ASP A 157 -27.70 -0.40 2.83
CA ASP A 157 -28.85 -0.21 1.94
C ASP A 157 -30.19 -0.58 2.58
N LYS A 158 -30.18 -1.36 3.67
CA LYS A 158 -31.37 -1.66 4.49
C LYS A 158 -31.73 -0.53 5.46
N GLN A 159 -30.83 0.42 5.72
CA GLN A 159 -31.09 1.52 6.65
C GLN A 159 -32.05 2.56 6.05
N SER A 160 -32.91 3.13 6.89
CA SER A 160 -33.86 4.20 6.48
C SER A 160 -33.17 5.50 6.06
N ARG A 161 -31.93 5.72 6.52
CA ARG A 161 -31.04 6.81 6.12
C ARG A 161 -29.92 6.25 5.25
N LYS A 162 -29.60 6.92 4.14
CA LYS A 162 -28.45 6.51 3.32
C LYS A 162 -27.15 6.69 4.12
N LEU A 163 -26.56 5.58 4.54
CA LEU A 163 -25.20 5.52 5.06
C LEU A 163 -24.19 5.52 3.91
N LEU A 164 -23.11 6.29 4.07
CA LEU A 164 -21.95 6.27 3.18
C LEU A 164 -20.96 5.18 3.60
N LEU A 165 -20.49 4.38 2.65
CA LEU A 165 -19.41 3.41 2.86
C LEU A 165 -18.20 3.79 2.01
N THR A 166 -17.06 4.02 2.64
CA THR A 166 -15.81 4.44 1.98
C THR A 166 -14.62 3.60 2.46
N ALA A 167 -13.45 3.80 1.85
CA ALA A 167 -12.20 3.17 2.28
C ALA A 167 -10.99 4.01 1.88
N ALA A 168 -10.00 4.16 2.78
CA ALA A 168 -8.64 4.51 2.40
C ALA A 168 -7.93 3.33 1.75
N VAL A 169 -7.30 3.56 0.60
CA VAL A 169 -6.66 2.51 -0.19
C VAL A 169 -5.30 2.95 -0.76
N PRO A 170 -4.33 2.02 -0.88
CA PRO A 170 -3.01 2.33 -1.45
C PRO A 170 -3.10 2.55 -2.97
N VAL A 171 -2.05 3.12 -3.57
CA VAL A 171 -1.90 3.22 -5.04
C VAL A 171 -0.74 2.39 -5.60
N ALA A 172 0.00 1.69 -4.74
CA ALA A 172 1.08 0.81 -5.15
C ALA A 172 0.53 -0.46 -5.81
N LYS A 173 0.94 -0.74 -7.06
CA LYS A 173 0.41 -1.85 -7.87
C LYS A 173 0.42 -3.21 -7.16
N PHE A 174 1.49 -3.54 -6.43
CA PHE A 174 1.59 -4.82 -5.73
C PHE A 174 0.50 -4.97 -4.65
N ARG A 175 0.23 -3.92 -3.87
CA ARG A 175 -0.87 -3.90 -2.88
C ARG A 175 -2.23 -4.14 -3.52
N LEU A 176 -2.52 -3.53 -4.66
CA LEU A 176 -3.78 -3.76 -5.40
C LEU A 176 -3.89 -5.22 -5.86
N GLN A 177 -2.79 -5.81 -6.32
CA GLN A 177 -2.75 -7.20 -6.75
C GLN A 177 -2.97 -8.15 -5.56
N GLU A 178 -2.32 -7.89 -4.41
CA GLU A 178 -2.42 -8.62 -3.15
C GLU A 178 -3.82 -8.57 -2.52
N GLY A 179 -4.46 -7.39 -2.47
CA GLY A 179 -5.57 -7.14 -1.53
C GLY A 179 -6.90 -6.65 -2.10
N TYR A 180 -6.99 -6.22 -3.37
CA TYR A 180 -8.15 -5.43 -3.82
C TYR A 180 -8.82 -5.95 -5.10
N GLU A 181 -10.09 -6.36 -5.00
CA GLU A 181 -10.98 -6.58 -6.16
C GLU A 181 -11.56 -5.23 -6.64
N VAL A 182 -10.71 -4.43 -7.29
CA VAL A 182 -10.94 -3.00 -7.59
C VAL A 182 -12.25 -2.71 -8.33
N TYR A 183 -12.63 -3.54 -9.32
CA TYR A 183 -13.85 -3.33 -10.10
C TYR A 183 -15.11 -3.44 -9.22
N GLU A 184 -15.20 -4.51 -8.44
CA GLU A 184 -16.29 -4.80 -7.51
C GLU A 184 -16.36 -3.77 -6.37
N LEU A 185 -15.22 -3.45 -5.74
CA LEU A 185 -15.13 -2.41 -4.72
C LEU A 185 -15.57 -1.03 -5.26
N GLY A 186 -15.20 -0.72 -6.51
CA GLY A 186 -15.62 0.49 -7.23
C GLY A 186 -17.14 0.61 -7.41
N GLN A 187 -17.88 -0.50 -7.43
CA GLN A 187 -19.35 -0.46 -7.47
C GLN A 187 -19.94 -0.25 -6.07
N LEU A 188 -19.40 -0.94 -5.07
CA LEU A 188 -19.94 -1.01 -3.70
C LEU A 188 -19.67 0.24 -2.84
N LEU A 189 -18.47 0.81 -2.93
CA LEU A 189 -18.08 1.98 -2.15
C LEU A 189 -18.71 3.28 -2.71
N ASP A 190 -19.12 4.21 -1.85
CA ASP A 190 -19.59 5.53 -2.24
C ASP A 190 -18.44 6.43 -2.71
N GLN A 191 -17.28 6.34 -2.06
CA GLN A 191 -16.03 7.03 -2.37
C GLN A 191 -14.84 6.11 -2.06
N ILE A 192 -13.72 6.32 -2.77
CA ILE A 192 -12.46 5.62 -2.58
C ILE A 192 -11.39 6.67 -2.34
N HIS A 193 -10.80 6.67 -1.14
CA HIS A 193 -9.81 7.65 -0.72
C HIS A 193 -8.41 7.12 -1.07
N LEU A 194 -7.85 7.61 -2.18
CA LEU A 194 -6.57 7.15 -2.70
C LEU A 194 -5.44 7.76 -1.88
N MET A 195 -4.69 6.94 -1.14
CA MET A 195 -3.50 7.36 -0.39
C MET A 195 -2.33 7.59 -1.34
N THR A 196 -2.39 8.72 -2.06
CA THR A 196 -1.39 9.17 -3.05
C THR A 196 -0.20 9.91 -2.41
N TYR A 197 0.17 9.48 -1.21
CA TYR A 197 1.29 9.95 -0.39
C TYR A 197 2.04 8.75 0.21
N ASP A 198 3.15 8.99 0.91
CA ASP A 198 4.08 7.95 1.38
C ASP A 198 4.56 6.99 0.28
N LEU A 199 4.65 7.54 -0.93
CA LEU A 199 5.23 6.88 -2.10
C LEU A 199 6.75 6.74 -1.94
N ARG A 200 7.36 7.55 -1.06
CA ARG A 200 8.76 7.51 -0.61
C ARG A 200 8.81 7.82 0.89
N GLY A 201 9.87 7.39 1.56
CA GLY A 201 10.14 7.65 2.98
C GLY A 201 11.48 7.01 3.37
N SER A 202 11.91 7.09 4.63
CA SER A 202 13.22 6.56 5.07
C SER A 202 13.45 5.09 4.69
N TRP A 203 12.39 4.28 4.65
CA TRP A 203 12.40 2.89 4.21
C TRP A 203 12.93 2.66 2.77
N THR A 204 12.90 3.66 1.89
CA THR A 204 13.45 3.54 0.52
C THR A 204 14.98 3.60 0.47
N GLY A 205 15.64 4.10 1.52
CA GLY A 205 17.10 4.20 1.61
C GLY A 205 17.72 5.41 0.89
N PHE A 206 16.91 6.39 0.48
CA PHE A 206 17.34 7.63 -0.16
C PHE A 206 16.31 8.76 0.10
N ALA A 207 16.74 10.01 0.09
CA ALA A 207 15.86 11.17 0.23
C ALA A 207 15.10 11.45 -1.06
N ASP A 208 13.79 11.64 -0.99
CA ASP A 208 12.91 11.89 -2.14
C ASP A 208 11.57 12.50 -1.66
N VAL A 209 10.85 13.20 -2.54
CA VAL A 209 9.50 13.70 -2.22
C VAL A 209 8.54 12.50 -2.11
N HIS A 210 7.63 12.54 -1.12
CA HIS A 210 6.76 11.40 -0.80
C HIS A 210 5.42 11.35 -1.55
N SER A 211 5.06 12.38 -2.33
CA SER A 211 3.85 12.39 -3.15
C SER A 211 4.05 12.96 -4.59
N PRO A 212 5.13 12.57 -5.32
CA PRO A 212 5.44 13.12 -6.64
C PRO A 212 4.28 12.91 -7.61
N LEU A 213 3.79 14.01 -8.19
CA LEU A 213 2.64 14.00 -9.10
C LEU A 213 2.92 13.15 -10.35
N TYR A 214 4.13 13.27 -10.90
CA TYR A 214 4.56 12.60 -12.11
C TYR A 214 5.89 11.85 -11.92
N ARG A 215 6.02 10.71 -12.61
CA ARG A 215 7.30 10.00 -12.81
C ARG A 215 8.37 10.95 -13.36
N ARG A 216 9.59 10.83 -12.83
CA ARG A 216 10.81 11.54 -13.25
C ARG A 216 11.76 10.63 -14.04
N PRO A 217 11.87 10.77 -15.36
CA PRO A 217 12.77 9.91 -16.15
C PRO A 217 14.24 10.09 -15.76
N GLY A 218 14.98 8.99 -15.68
CA GLY A 218 16.36 8.96 -15.16
C GLY A 218 16.49 9.09 -13.65
N ILE A 219 15.38 9.16 -12.90
CA ILE A 219 15.35 9.24 -11.43
C ILE A 219 14.43 8.15 -10.86
N ASP A 220 13.20 8.04 -11.38
CA ASP A 220 12.24 7.00 -11.03
C ASP A 220 12.42 5.77 -11.94
N GLU A 221 13.21 4.83 -11.43
CA GLU A 221 13.49 3.53 -12.03
C GLU A 221 12.83 2.37 -11.25
N TRP A 222 12.78 1.19 -11.88
CA TRP A 222 12.34 -0.07 -11.26
C TRP A 222 10.95 0.04 -10.64
N ALA A 223 10.77 -0.41 -9.39
CA ALA A 223 9.49 -0.30 -8.67
C ALA A 223 8.99 1.15 -8.49
N TYR A 224 9.88 2.14 -8.54
CA TYR A 224 9.55 3.55 -8.35
C TYR A 224 9.08 4.27 -9.61
N GLU A 225 9.36 3.71 -10.80
CA GLU A 225 8.85 4.19 -12.10
C GLU A 225 7.32 4.41 -12.06
N LYS A 226 6.64 3.59 -11.25
CA LYS A 226 5.20 3.38 -11.21
C LYS A 226 4.55 3.80 -9.89
N LEU A 227 5.36 4.31 -8.95
CA LEU A 227 4.92 4.70 -7.62
C LEU A 227 4.93 6.23 -7.53
N ASN A 228 3.97 6.85 -8.21
CA ASN A 228 3.76 8.31 -8.31
C ASN A 228 2.24 8.55 -8.22
N VAL A 229 1.78 9.78 -8.01
CA VAL A 229 0.33 10.08 -8.00
C VAL A 229 -0.30 9.68 -9.33
N VAL A 230 0.38 9.96 -10.46
CA VAL A 230 0.09 9.40 -11.79
C VAL A 230 1.34 9.25 -12.67
N LEU A 231 1.21 8.48 -13.74
CA LEU A 231 2.18 8.46 -14.85
C LEU A 231 1.90 9.63 -15.82
N SER A 232 2.91 10.44 -16.11
CA SER A 232 2.79 11.56 -17.07
C SER A 232 2.54 11.08 -18.49
N SER A 233 1.62 11.75 -19.20
CA SER A 233 1.60 11.73 -20.67
C SER A 233 2.65 12.71 -21.20
N TYR A 234 3.70 12.18 -21.82
CA TYR A 234 4.68 13.03 -22.51
C TYR A 234 4.02 13.82 -23.64
N LEU A 235 4.25 15.14 -23.61
CA LEU A 235 4.06 16.12 -24.68
C LEU A 235 2.95 15.84 -25.72
N SER A 236 1.75 16.37 -25.45
CA SER A 236 1.01 16.99 -26.55
C SER A 236 1.75 18.28 -26.95
N LEU A 237 2.62 18.19 -27.96
CA LEU A 237 3.13 19.38 -28.62
C LEU A 237 1.94 20.25 -29.06
N PRO A 238 1.97 21.57 -28.85
CA PRO A 238 0.91 22.43 -29.37
C PRO A 238 0.90 22.29 -30.89
N ILE A 239 -0.26 21.88 -31.45
CA ILE A 239 -0.47 21.90 -32.90
C ILE A 239 -0.44 23.35 -33.32
N THR A 240 0.71 23.80 -33.82
CA THR A 240 0.82 25.11 -34.46
C THR A 240 -0.12 25.15 -35.65
N SER A 241 -0.88 26.23 -35.75
CA SER A 241 -1.92 26.43 -36.74
C SER A 241 -1.33 26.41 -38.15
N TYR A 242 -1.46 25.29 -38.86
CA TYR A 242 -1.19 25.23 -40.29
C TYR A 242 -2.33 25.91 -41.06
N HIS A 243 -1.96 26.88 -41.90
CA HIS A 243 -2.90 27.55 -42.80
C HIS A 243 -3.59 26.55 -43.72
N PHE A 244 -4.93 26.64 -43.80
CA PHE A 244 -5.70 26.01 -44.87
C PHE A 244 -5.38 26.68 -46.20
N LEU A 245 -4.43 26.10 -46.95
CA LEU A 245 -4.33 26.31 -48.40
C LEU A 245 -5.25 25.32 -49.11
N SER A 246 -6.27 25.84 -49.77
CA SER A 246 -7.26 25.06 -50.50
C SER A 246 -6.66 24.41 -51.75
N LEU A 247 -6.62 23.08 -51.80
CA LEU A 247 -6.39 22.30 -53.02
C LEU A 247 -7.45 21.18 -53.14
N PRO A 248 -7.84 20.80 -54.37
CA PRO A 248 -9.05 20.01 -54.61
C PRO A 248 -8.89 18.52 -54.23
N ILE A 249 -10.00 17.92 -53.80
CA ILE A 249 -10.06 16.55 -53.30
C ILE A 249 -10.17 15.56 -54.47
N THR A 250 -9.06 14.92 -54.84
CA THR A 250 -9.07 13.78 -55.81
C THR A 250 -8.11 12.65 -55.43
N SER A 251 -8.26 12.06 -54.24
CA SER A 251 -7.91 10.65 -53.98
C SER A 251 -8.49 10.15 -52.64
N TYR A 252 -9.13 8.99 -52.66
CA TYR A 252 -9.47 8.25 -51.43
C TYR A 252 -8.22 7.49 -50.96
N GLN A 253 -7.34 8.19 -50.24
CA GLN A 253 -6.14 7.58 -49.70
C GLN A 253 -6.42 7.06 -48.29
N TYR A 254 -6.34 5.73 -48.13
CA TYR A 254 -6.54 5.04 -46.86
C TYR A 254 -5.61 5.65 -45.80
N ILE A 255 -6.17 6.29 -44.77
CA ILE A 255 -5.40 6.69 -43.60
C ILE A 255 -5.02 5.40 -42.87
N GLN A 256 -3.82 4.91 -43.15
CA GLN A 256 -3.10 3.97 -42.29
C GLN A 256 -2.94 4.66 -40.94
N CYS A 257 -3.84 4.37 -40.01
CA CYS A 257 -3.69 4.75 -38.63
C CYS A 257 -2.50 3.95 -38.08
N ASN A 258 -1.31 4.55 -38.15
CA ASN A 258 -0.10 3.97 -37.58
C ASN A 258 -0.39 3.70 -36.11
N ARG A 259 -0.53 2.41 -35.80
CA ARG A 259 -0.80 1.93 -34.44
C ARG A 259 0.50 1.93 -33.66
N GLU A 260 1.06 3.12 -33.48
CA GLU A 260 2.11 3.34 -32.48
C GLU A 260 1.62 2.77 -31.16
N SER A 261 2.50 2.01 -30.51
CA SER A 261 2.13 1.20 -29.35
C SER A 261 1.78 2.11 -28.18
N TYR A 262 0.48 2.33 -27.96
CA TYR A 262 -0.06 2.89 -26.72
C TYR A 262 0.37 2.01 -25.55
N THR A 263 1.50 2.34 -24.92
CA THR A 263 1.91 1.77 -23.63
C THR A 263 0.94 2.29 -22.58
N TYR A 264 -0.05 1.44 -22.22
CA TYR A 264 -1.18 1.87 -21.42
C TYR A 264 -0.74 2.41 -20.04
N LYS A 265 -1.22 3.61 -19.75
CA LYS A 265 -1.04 4.41 -18.53
C LYS A 265 -1.70 3.68 -17.33
N ASN A 266 -0.95 2.96 -16.50
CA ASN A 266 -1.54 2.02 -15.50
C ASN A 266 -0.89 2.09 -14.12
N ASP A 267 -0.63 3.30 -13.62
CA ASP A 267 0.16 3.51 -12.40
C ASP A 267 -0.44 4.66 -11.57
N GLY A 268 -0.25 4.63 -10.25
CA GLY A 268 -0.81 5.61 -9.31
C GLY A 268 -2.35 5.59 -9.25
N ALA A 269 -2.98 6.75 -9.09
CA ALA A 269 -4.44 6.90 -9.08
C ALA A 269 -5.14 6.42 -10.35
N ASN A 270 -4.43 6.47 -11.49
CA ASN A 270 -5.00 6.00 -12.77
C ASN A 270 -5.12 4.47 -12.81
N LEU A 271 -4.31 3.72 -12.05
CA LEU A 271 -4.42 2.26 -11.96
C LEU A 271 -5.77 1.82 -11.39
N TRP A 272 -6.30 2.53 -10.40
CA TRP A 272 -7.65 2.27 -9.87
C TRP A 272 -8.72 2.44 -10.95
N TYR A 273 -8.62 3.50 -11.75
CA TYR A 273 -9.55 3.75 -12.85
C TYR A 273 -9.45 2.69 -13.96
N THR A 274 -8.23 2.32 -14.39
CA THR A 274 -8.04 1.31 -15.45
C THR A 274 -8.38 -0.11 -14.99
N MET A 275 -8.33 -0.38 -13.68
CA MET A 275 -8.87 -1.61 -13.07
C MET A 275 -10.39 -1.57 -12.84
N GLY A 276 -11.08 -0.49 -13.23
CA GLY A 276 -12.53 -0.42 -13.32
C GLY A 276 -13.25 0.36 -12.22
N ALA A 277 -12.54 1.03 -11.32
CA ALA A 277 -13.17 1.91 -10.34
C ALA A 277 -13.69 3.21 -11.01
N PRO A 278 -14.94 3.64 -10.78
CA PRO A 278 -15.49 4.84 -11.42
C PRO A 278 -14.72 6.12 -11.00
N LYS A 279 -14.20 6.88 -11.97
CA LYS A 279 -13.33 8.05 -11.71
C LYS A 279 -13.94 9.13 -10.80
N HIS A 280 -15.27 9.29 -10.86
CA HIS A 280 -16.03 10.22 -10.01
C HIS A 280 -16.13 9.79 -8.53
N LYS A 281 -15.81 8.52 -8.21
CA LYS A 281 -15.69 8.01 -6.83
C LYS A 281 -14.24 8.02 -6.31
N LEU A 282 -13.26 8.17 -7.20
CA LEU A 282 -11.84 8.22 -6.84
C LEU A 282 -11.50 9.63 -6.32
N ILE A 283 -11.13 9.71 -5.05
CA ILE A 283 -10.77 10.94 -4.34
C ILE A 283 -9.26 10.93 -4.10
N ILE A 284 -8.53 11.95 -4.58
CA ILE A 284 -7.06 11.97 -4.58
C ILE A 284 -6.53 12.50 -3.25
N GLY A 285 -5.78 11.70 -2.50
CA GLY A 285 -5.15 12.08 -1.25
C GLY A 285 -3.98 13.05 -1.45
N VAL A 286 -4.00 14.17 -0.71
CA VAL A 286 -2.90 15.12 -0.58
C VAL A 286 -2.43 15.16 0.89
N PRO A 287 -1.11 15.07 1.13
CA PRO A 287 -0.56 15.11 2.48
C PRO A 287 -0.38 16.55 2.95
N PHE A 288 -0.79 16.86 4.17
CA PHE A 288 -0.46 18.12 4.87
C PHE A 288 0.73 17.94 5.81
N TYR A 289 1.69 17.12 5.37
CA TYR A 289 2.91 16.76 6.09
C TYR A 289 4.03 16.50 5.07
N GLY A 290 5.25 16.36 5.56
CA GLY A 290 6.39 15.92 4.77
C GLY A 290 7.04 14.67 5.36
N ARG A 291 7.74 13.91 4.50
CA ARG A 291 8.68 12.87 4.95
C ARG A 291 10.08 13.45 5.05
N THR A 292 10.72 13.21 6.18
CA THR A 292 12.04 13.74 6.49
C THR A 292 13.12 12.66 6.48
N TYR A 293 14.36 13.09 6.24
CA TYR A 293 15.51 12.22 6.08
C TYR A 293 16.77 12.85 6.69
N THR A 294 17.64 12.00 7.23
CA THR A 294 19.01 12.38 7.58
C THR A 294 19.97 11.95 6.47
N LEU A 295 20.51 12.92 5.73
CA LEU A 295 21.41 12.73 4.59
C LEU A 295 22.74 12.09 5.01
N GLY A 296 23.27 11.21 4.14
CA GLY A 296 24.58 10.60 4.30
C GLY A 296 25.73 11.61 4.17
N SER A 297 25.54 12.66 3.36
CA SER A 297 26.38 13.86 3.32
C SER A 297 25.52 15.09 3.07
N LYS A 298 25.78 16.18 3.80
CA LYS A 298 25.13 17.47 3.59
C LYS A 298 25.38 18.09 2.21
N ASP A 299 26.50 17.74 1.59
CA ASP A 299 26.90 18.24 0.27
C ASP A 299 26.18 17.49 -0.88
N ASN A 300 25.35 16.48 -0.55
CA ASN A 300 24.48 15.79 -1.51
C ASN A 300 23.03 15.85 -1.00
N HIS A 301 22.31 16.86 -1.47
CA HIS A 301 20.96 17.24 -1.02
C HIS A 301 19.90 17.13 -2.14
N GLY A 302 20.28 16.62 -3.31
CA GLY A 302 19.36 16.43 -4.43
C GLY A 302 18.37 15.27 -4.23
N LEU A 303 17.38 15.16 -5.13
CA LEU A 303 16.51 13.99 -5.19
C LEU A 303 17.34 12.71 -5.37
N ARG A 304 16.97 11.66 -4.62
CA ARG A 304 17.69 10.38 -4.50
C ARG A 304 19.06 10.46 -3.80
N ALA A 305 19.36 11.53 -3.06
CA ALA A 305 20.52 11.59 -2.19
C ALA A 305 20.54 10.41 -1.18
N PRO A 306 21.70 9.74 -0.96
CA PRO A 306 21.81 8.68 0.05
C PRO A 306 21.57 9.19 1.47
N ILE A 307 20.95 8.36 2.31
CA ILE A 307 20.61 8.69 3.71
C ILE A 307 21.37 7.79 4.69
N LYS A 308 21.45 8.21 5.96
CA LYS A 308 22.01 7.42 7.07
C LYS A 308 21.02 6.33 7.54
N ARG A 309 20.68 5.40 6.65
CA ARG A 309 19.64 4.36 6.85
C ARG A 309 19.71 3.59 8.18
N TRP A 310 20.89 3.48 8.80
CA TRP A 310 21.15 2.70 10.02
C TRP A 310 21.53 3.56 11.22
N ASP A 311 21.11 4.83 11.25
CA ASP A 311 21.20 5.67 12.46
C ASP A 311 20.02 5.41 13.43
N ALA A 312 19.98 6.15 14.53
CA ALA A 312 18.93 6.04 15.55
C ALA A 312 17.51 6.33 15.02
N ASN A 313 17.41 7.06 13.90
CA ASN A 313 16.18 7.46 13.23
C ASN A 313 15.85 6.54 12.02
N ASN A 314 16.62 5.47 11.81
CA ASN A 314 16.57 4.59 10.63
C ASN A 314 16.64 5.38 9.30
N GLY A 315 17.42 6.45 9.26
CA GLY A 315 17.55 7.37 8.13
C GLY A 315 16.41 8.39 7.98
N GLY A 316 15.44 8.39 8.90
CA GLY A 316 14.50 9.51 9.05
C GLY A 316 15.21 10.79 9.46
N GLY A 317 14.57 11.94 9.22
CA GLY A 317 15.00 13.21 9.81
C GLY A 317 14.58 13.27 11.28
N GLU A 318 15.17 14.20 12.02
CA GLU A 318 14.88 14.39 13.43
C GLU A 318 13.37 14.70 13.65
N PRO A 319 12.80 14.25 14.79
CA PRO A 319 11.39 14.47 15.09
C PRO A 319 11.06 15.96 15.29
N GLY A 320 9.91 16.39 14.77
CA GLY A 320 9.38 17.73 15.04
C GLY A 320 8.96 17.92 16.49
N ILE A 321 8.97 19.16 16.97
CA ILE A 321 8.65 19.51 18.37
C ILE A 321 7.21 19.09 18.75
N TYR A 322 6.27 19.15 17.80
CA TYR A 322 4.84 18.93 18.05
C TYR A 322 4.35 17.57 17.55
N THR A 323 4.86 17.10 16.41
CA THR A 323 4.51 15.75 15.90
C THR A 323 5.31 14.65 16.58
N ASN A 324 6.50 14.95 17.09
CA ASN A 324 7.40 14.05 17.83
C ASN A 324 7.59 12.69 17.13
N ALA A 325 7.69 12.71 15.80
CA ALA A 325 7.74 11.52 14.95
C ALA A 325 8.94 11.60 14.00
N SER A 326 9.94 10.73 14.22
CA SER A 326 11.11 10.62 13.35
C SER A 326 10.70 10.28 11.91
N GLY A 327 11.30 10.94 10.92
CA GLY A 327 10.93 10.77 9.51
C GLY A 327 9.61 11.45 9.09
N PHE A 328 9.02 12.32 9.91
CA PHE A 328 7.74 12.98 9.67
C PHE A 328 7.73 14.41 10.24
N LEU A 329 7.13 15.37 9.54
CA LEU A 329 6.84 16.71 10.05
C LEU A 329 5.49 17.20 9.53
N ALA A 330 4.70 17.88 10.36
CA ALA A 330 3.49 18.58 9.91
C ALA A 330 3.84 19.75 8.98
N TYR A 331 2.91 20.18 8.11
CA TYR A 331 3.14 21.37 7.29
C TYR A 331 3.44 22.62 8.14
N TYR A 332 2.77 22.79 9.29
CA TYR A 332 3.06 23.91 10.20
C TYR A 332 4.47 23.85 10.83
N GLU A 333 5.10 22.67 10.97
CA GLU A 333 6.49 22.56 11.43
C GLU A 333 7.45 22.92 10.29
N ILE A 334 7.19 22.40 9.10
CA ILE A 334 8.01 22.63 7.90
C ILE A 334 7.98 24.10 7.50
N CYS A 335 6.82 24.75 7.52
CA CYS A 335 6.71 26.14 7.12
C CYS A 335 7.47 27.08 8.08
N VAL A 336 7.45 26.82 9.39
CA VAL A 336 8.11 27.67 10.39
C VAL A 336 9.62 27.60 10.20
N GLU A 337 10.15 26.37 10.14
CA GLU A 337 11.57 26.10 9.89
C GLU A 337 12.04 26.72 8.57
N THR A 338 11.28 26.52 7.49
CA THR A 338 11.70 26.92 6.15
C THR A 338 11.36 28.38 5.80
N ASN A 339 10.55 29.09 6.59
CA ASN A 339 10.31 30.53 6.44
C ASN A 339 11.20 31.39 7.36
N SER A 340 11.71 30.84 8.47
CA SER A 340 12.51 31.59 9.47
C SER A 340 13.97 31.17 9.59
N GLY A 341 14.32 29.97 9.10
CA GLY A 341 15.63 29.36 9.31
C GLY A 341 16.60 29.42 8.11
N ASN A 342 17.64 28.61 8.22
CA ASN A 342 18.74 28.49 7.25
C ASN A 342 18.45 27.47 6.12
N TRP A 343 17.19 27.07 5.95
CA TRP A 343 16.78 26.03 5.01
C TRP A 343 16.75 26.54 3.56
N THR A 344 17.38 25.80 2.66
CA THR A 344 17.22 26.02 1.22
C THR A 344 15.97 25.30 0.74
N LYS A 345 15.04 26.04 0.11
CA LYS A 345 13.89 25.47 -0.60
C LYS A 345 14.24 25.22 -2.07
N GLU A 346 13.90 24.03 -2.55
CA GLU A 346 13.94 23.66 -3.96
C GLU A 346 12.58 23.08 -4.40
N PHE A 347 12.37 22.95 -5.72
CA PHE A 347 11.13 22.45 -6.27
C PHE A 347 11.40 21.40 -7.35
N ASP A 348 10.84 20.21 -7.18
CA ASP A 348 10.90 19.16 -8.18
C ASP A 348 10.05 19.55 -9.39
N ALA A 349 10.70 20.12 -10.41
CA ALA A 349 10.03 20.66 -11.58
C ALA A 349 9.25 19.60 -12.40
N ILE A 350 9.49 18.31 -12.20
CA ILE A 350 8.78 17.21 -12.85
C ILE A 350 7.77 16.58 -11.89
N GLY A 351 8.18 16.21 -10.68
CA GLY A 351 7.34 15.66 -9.61
C GLY A 351 6.32 16.66 -9.04
N LYS A 352 6.47 17.96 -9.32
CA LYS A 352 5.59 19.07 -8.90
C LYS A 352 5.40 19.20 -7.38
N CYS A 353 6.43 18.87 -6.60
CA CYS A 353 6.42 18.96 -5.14
C CYS A 353 7.65 19.76 -4.66
N PRO A 354 7.52 20.60 -3.61
CA PRO A 354 8.68 21.21 -2.96
C PRO A 354 9.50 20.18 -2.17
N PHE A 355 10.77 20.51 -1.97
CA PHE A 355 11.58 19.93 -0.90
C PHE A 355 12.47 21.02 -0.30
N ALA A 356 12.99 20.76 0.90
CA ALA A 356 13.90 21.68 1.57
C ALA A 356 14.99 20.90 2.32
N TYR A 357 16.15 21.52 2.52
CA TYR A 357 17.25 20.94 3.27
C TYR A 357 18.05 21.99 4.06
N TRP A 358 18.63 21.55 5.18
CA TRP A 358 19.55 22.32 6.00
C TRP A 358 20.54 21.38 6.72
N ASP A 359 21.84 21.69 6.61
CA ASP A 359 22.94 20.77 6.96
C ASP A 359 22.66 19.35 6.43
N ASN A 360 22.48 18.36 7.30
CA ASN A 360 22.17 16.99 6.91
C ASN A 360 20.67 16.63 6.99
N GLN A 361 19.79 17.57 7.31
CA GLN A 361 18.33 17.34 7.35
C GLN A 361 17.69 17.69 6.02
N TRP A 362 16.73 16.88 5.58
CA TRP A 362 16.03 17.01 4.30
C TRP A 362 14.55 16.67 4.49
N VAL A 363 13.64 17.44 3.86
CA VAL A 363 12.19 17.21 3.89
C VAL A 363 11.56 17.37 2.51
N GLY A 364 10.72 16.41 2.12
CA GLY A 364 9.91 16.45 0.90
C GLY A 364 8.43 16.47 1.27
N TYR A 365 7.70 17.48 0.81
CA TYR A 365 6.42 17.89 1.39
C TYR A 365 5.50 18.54 0.34
N GLU A 366 4.37 19.10 0.79
CA GLU A 366 3.46 19.91 -0.02
C GLU A 366 3.42 21.37 0.44
N ASP A 367 3.37 22.30 -0.51
CA ASP A 367 3.12 23.72 -0.28
C ASP A 367 1.86 24.20 -1.04
N GLU A 368 1.51 25.47 -0.87
CA GLU A 368 0.39 26.10 -1.58
C GLU A 368 0.48 25.97 -3.10
N ASN A 369 1.68 25.89 -3.67
CA ASN A 369 1.89 25.75 -5.11
C ASN A 369 1.65 24.30 -5.56
N SER A 370 2.22 23.30 -4.89
CA SER A 370 2.02 21.88 -5.24
C SER A 370 0.59 21.40 -4.99
N ILE A 371 -0.05 21.83 -3.89
CA ILE A 371 -1.49 21.62 -3.66
C ILE A 371 -2.30 22.26 -4.78
N GLY A 372 -1.96 23.49 -5.18
CA GLY A 372 -2.61 24.19 -6.30
C GLY A 372 -2.53 23.41 -7.61
N ILE A 373 -1.36 22.88 -7.95
CA ILE A 373 -1.12 22.04 -9.14
C ILE A 373 -1.91 20.73 -9.06
N LYS A 374 -1.96 20.09 -7.88
CA LYS A 374 -2.71 18.83 -7.69
C LYS A 374 -4.22 19.02 -7.80
N MET A 375 -4.76 20.16 -7.37
CA MET A 375 -6.18 20.48 -7.60
C MET A 375 -6.51 20.78 -9.06
N ASP A 376 -5.64 21.51 -9.77
CA ASP A 376 -5.79 21.71 -11.22
C ASP A 376 -5.77 20.37 -11.97
N PHE A 377 -4.91 19.43 -11.54
CA PHE A 377 -4.86 18.06 -12.04
C PHE A 377 -6.14 17.24 -11.74
N ILE A 378 -6.66 17.28 -10.50
CA ILE A 378 -7.93 16.62 -10.11
C ILE A 378 -9.07 17.07 -11.04
N ARG A 379 -9.13 18.39 -11.29
CA ARG A 379 -10.09 19.03 -12.19
C ARG A 379 -9.89 18.65 -13.66
N SER A 380 -8.66 18.67 -14.18
CA SER A 380 -8.39 18.37 -15.60
C SER A 380 -8.66 16.92 -15.95
N GLU A 381 -8.41 16.00 -15.00
CA GLU A 381 -8.63 14.57 -15.18
C GLU A 381 -10.07 14.12 -14.92
N GLY A 382 -10.88 14.90 -14.20
CA GLY A 382 -12.25 14.51 -13.87
C GLY A 382 -12.36 13.55 -12.67
N TYR A 383 -11.48 13.67 -11.68
CA TYR A 383 -11.56 12.91 -10.42
C TYR A 383 -12.68 13.45 -9.51
N GLY A 384 -13.16 12.62 -8.58
CA GLY A 384 -14.29 12.95 -7.69
C GLY A 384 -14.01 14.08 -6.70
N GLY A 385 -12.75 14.38 -6.44
CA GLY A 385 -12.31 15.40 -5.49
C GLY A 385 -10.92 15.12 -4.95
N GLY A 386 -10.57 15.78 -3.85
CA GLY A 386 -9.38 15.49 -3.08
C GLY A 386 -9.69 15.14 -1.63
N MET A 387 -8.75 14.41 -1.01
CA MET A 387 -8.77 13.98 0.38
C MET A 387 -7.51 14.51 1.06
N ILE A 388 -7.61 14.87 2.33
CA ILE A 388 -6.51 15.45 3.11
C ILE A 388 -6.14 14.51 4.25
N TRP A 389 -4.86 14.12 4.31
CA TRP A 389 -4.24 13.53 5.50
C TRP A 389 -3.21 14.52 6.08
N ALA A 390 -3.47 15.19 7.20
CA ALA A 390 -4.73 15.29 7.94
C ALA A 390 -5.02 16.77 8.25
N ILE A 391 -6.27 17.10 8.57
CA ILE A 391 -6.73 18.48 8.71
C ILE A 391 -5.98 19.24 9.82
N ASP A 392 -5.60 18.50 10.87
CA ASP A 392 -4.85 18.95 12.04
C ASP A 392 -3.35 19.20 11.79
N LEU A 393 -2.88 19.02 10.55
CA LEU A 393 -1.48 19.23 10.14
C LEU A 393 -1.27 20.47 9.24
N ASP A 394 -2.35 21.11 8.77
CA ASP A 394 -2.30 22.42 8.08
C ASP A 394 -1.85 23.53 9.04
N ASP A 395 -1.58 24.73 8.53
CA ASP A 395 -1.36 25.92 9.35
C ASP A 395 -2.66 26.45 9.98
N PHE A 396 -3.31 25.67 10.83
CA PHE A 396 -4.58 26.04 11.46
C PHE A 396 -4.46 27.22 12.45
N THR A 397 -3.24 27.55 12.87
CA THR A 397 -2.95 28.70 13.75
C THR A 397 -2.72 29.99 12.95
N GLY A 398 -2.16 29.90 11.74
CA GLY A 398 -1.74 31.03 10.91
C GLY A 398 -0.28 31.44 11.14
N VAL A 399 0.56 30.54 11.66
CA VAL A 399 1.97 30.82 12.03
C VAL A 399 2.88 31.00 10.81
N CYS A 400 2.59 30.36 9.67
CA CYS A 400 3.44 30.38 8.48
C CYS A 400 3.43 31.75 7.76
N GLY A 401 2.27 32.42 7.79
CA GLY A 401 1.99 33.60 6.97
C GLY A 401 0.74 34.41 7.37
N GLY A 402 0.26 34.27 8.61
CA GLY A 402 -0.85 35.05 9.16
C GLY A 402 -2.26 34.61 8.74
N LYS A 403 -2.40 33.57 7.89
CA LYS A 403 -3.70 33.07 7.40
C LYS A 403 -3.90 31.60 7.78
N LYS A 404 -4.90 31.34 8.62
CA LYS A 404 -5.27 29.98 9.06
C LYS A 404 -5.68 29.06 7.90
N ASN A 405 -5.27 27.79 8.00
CA ASN A 405 -5.54 26.67 7.09
C ASN A 405 -5.04 26.95 5.67
N ALA A 406 -3.75 27.25 5.53
CA ALA A 406 -3.11 27.71 4.29
C ALA A 406 -3.37 26.76 3.11
N LEU A 407 -3.09 25.46 3.28
CA LEU A 407 -3.22 24.46 2.22
C LEU A 407 -4.69 24.17 1.88
N LEU A 408 -5.55 24.04 2.91
CA LEU A 408 -6.99 23.83 2.73
C LEU A 408 -7.69 24.99 2.01
N ASN A 409 -7.22 26.22 2.23
CA ASN A 409 -7.74 27.39 1.51
C ASN A 409 -7.45 27.27 0.01
N VAL A 410 -6.19 26.97 -0.37
CA VAL A 410 -5.81 26.77 -1.78
C VAL A 410 -6.64 25.65 -2.40
N MET A 411 -6.82 24.54 -1.67
CA MET A 411 -7.62 23.42 -2.13
C MET A 411 -9.07 23.82 -2.46
N ASN A 412 -9.71 24.56 -1.55
CA ASN A 412 -11.07 25.06 -1.74
C ASN A 412 -11.16 26.07 -2.90
N ASP A 413 -10.24 27.02 -2.97
CA ASP A 413 -10.22 28.07 -4.01
C ASP A 413 -10.02 27.48 -5.41
N LYS A 414 -9.19 26.43 -5.55
CA LYS A 414 -8.92 25.74 -6.82
C LYS A 414 -10.04 24.80 -7.28
N LEU A 415 -10.72 24.12 -6.35
CA LEU A 415 -11.86 23.26 -6.67
C LEU A 415 -13.18 24.04 -6.83
N LYS A 416 -13.20 25.34 -6.50
CA LYS A 416 -14.38 26.21 -6.64
C LYS A 416 -14.89 26.24 -8.08
N GLY A 417 -16.15 25.87 -8.27
CA GLY A 417 -16.81 25.87 -9.59
C GLY A 417 -16.40 24.71 -10.50
N TYR A 418 -15.52 23.79 -10.07
CA TYR A 418 -15.40 22.48 -10.70
C TYR A 418 -16.69 21.69 -10.48
N GLN A 419 -17.05 20.83 -11.44
CA GLN A 419 -18.23 19.97 -11.42
C GLN A 419 -17.81 18.57 -11.88
N VAL A 420 -18.03 17.59 -11.02
CA VAL A 420 -17.72 16.18 -11.28
C VAL A 420 -18.82 15.58 -12.14
N LEU A 421 -18.45 14.92 -13.23
CA LEU A 421 -19.38 14.16 -14.06
C LEU A 421 -19.64 12.78 -13.44
N VAL A 422 -20.86 12.58 -12.94
CA VAL A 422 -21.35 11.27 -12.48
C VAL A 422 -22.15 10.64 -13.63
N PRO A 423 -21.69 9.53 -14.25
CA PRO A 423 -22.47 8.81 -15.25
C PRO A 423 -23.82 8.34 -14.69
N ASP A 424 -24.84 8.32 -15.54
CA ASP A 424 -26.17 7.81 -15.19
C ASP A 424 -26.14 6.27 -15.14
N PRO A 425 -26.33 5.62 -13.98
CA PRO A 425 -26.22 4.17 -13.87
C PRO A 425 -27.20 3.41 -14.76
N SER A 426 -28.37 4.00 -15.06
CA SER A 426 -29.37 3.40 -15.95
C SER A 426 -28.96 3.41 -17.43
N LYS A 427 -27.98 4.24 -17.79
CA LYS A 427 -27.43 4.38 -19.15
C LYS A 427 -26.04 3.76 -19.31
N LEU A 428 -25.45 3.27 -18.21
CA LEU A 428 -24.30 2.39 -18.29
C LEU A 428 -24.81 1.04 -18.81
N THR A 429 -24.64 0.80 -20.12
CA THR A 429 -24.65 -0.58 -20.62
C THR A 429 -23.70 -1.41 -19.78
N THR A 430 -24.10 -2.63 -19.42
CA THR A 430 -23.25 -3.62 -18.75
C THR A 430 -22.11 -4.04 -19.67
N THR A 431 -21.12 -3.15 -19.80
CA THR A 431 -19.79 -3.50 -20.29
C THR A 431 -19.33 -4.65 -19.41
N ALA A 432 -19.04 -5.80 -20.02
CA ALA A 432 -18.52 -6.94 -19.28
C ALA A 432 -17.36 -6.47 -18.38
N LYS A 433 -17.28 -6.96 -17.12
CA LYS A 433 -16.15 -6.70 -16.20
C LYS A 433 -14.90 -6.65 -17.06
N PRO A 434 -14.21 -5.49 -17.17
CA PRO A 434 -13.26 -5.24 -18.24
C PRO A 434 -12.34 -6.44 -18.31
N GLY A 435 -12.49 -7.22 -19.39
CA GLY A 435 -11.91 -8.56 -19.44
C GLY A 435 -10.43 -8.42 -19.15
N ASN A 436 -9.82 -9.39 -18.48
CA ASN A 436 -8.42 -9.30 -18.04
C ASN A 436 -7.48 -9.24 -19.27
N GLN A 437 -7.43 -8.10 -19.96
CA GLN A 437 -6.81 -7.88 -21.28
C GLN A 437 -5.31 -7.64 -21.15
N TRP A 438 -4.77 -8.00 -19.99
CA TRP A 438 -3.36 -8.28 -19.72
C TRP A 438 -2.95 -9.68 -20.18
N TRP A 439 -3.94 -10.51 -20.56
CA TRP A 439 -3.74 -11.84 -21.12
C TRP A 439 -4.24 -11.85 -22.57
N PRO A 440 -3.39 -12.14 -23.57
CA PRO A 440 -3.87 -12.42 -24.91
C PRO A 440 -4.69 -13.71 -24.86
N GLN A 441 -6.01 -13.61 -25.04
CA GLN A 441 -6.85 -14.78 -25.29
C GLN A 441 -6.37 -15.42 -26.61
N PRO A 442 -6.09 -16.73 -26.64
CA PRO A 442 -5.76 -17.39 -27.90
C PRO A 442 -6.97 -17.28 -28.83
N VAL A 443 -6.74 -16.74 -30.03
CA VAL A 443 -7.79 -16.63 -31.07
C VAL A 443 -8.22 -18.04 -31.41
N SER A 444 -9.49 -18.36 -31.16
CA SER A 444 -10.10 -19.62 -31.60
C SER A 444 -10.27 -19.60 -33.11
N THR A 445 -9.22 -20.02 -33.83
CA THR A 445 -9.31 -20.31 -35.26
C THR A 445 -10.28 -21.48 -35.46
N SER A 446 -11.53 -21.16 -35.80
CA SER A 446 -12.50 -22.14 -36.27
C SER A 446 -12.15 -22.58 -37.70
N THR A 447 -11.06 -23.35 -37.85
CA THR A 447 -10.79 -24.04 -39.11
C THR A 447 -11.82 -25.14 -39.29
N ALA A 448 -12.71 -24.92 -40.27
CA ALA A 448 -13.80 -25.84 -40.59
C ALA A 448 -13.29 -27.25 -40.92
N LYS A 449 -14.09 -28.24 -40.51
CA LYS A 449 -13.90 -29.67 -40.77
C LYS A 449 -13.61 -29.94 -42.26
N PRO A 450 -12.44 -30.50 -42.64
CA PRO A 450 -12.16 -30.85 -44.02
C PRO A 450 -13.02 -32.04 -44.46
N THR A 451 -13.81 -31.85 -45.51
CA THR A 451 -14.51 -32.93 -46.22
C THR A 451 -13.50 -33.81 -46.98
N THR A 452 -13.72 -35.11 -46.99
CA THR A 452 -12.85 -36.08 -47.65
C THR A 452 -12.95 -36.03 -49.18
N SER A 453 -11.81 -35.94 -49.86
CA SER A 453 -11.67 -36.42 -51.25
C SER A 453 -10.32 -37.13 -51.44
N LYS A 454 -10.33 -38.25 -52.17
CA LYS A 454 -9.15 -39.11 -52.39
C LYS A 454 -8.39 -38.67 -53.65
N SER A 455 -7.07 -38.68 -53.59
CA SER A 455 -6.23 -38.96 -54.78
C SER A 455 -4.92 -39.66 -54.37
N LYS A 456 -4.26 -40.32 -55.33
CA LYS A 456 -3.18 -41.30 -55.14
C LYS A 456 -1.80 -40.77 -55.58
N SER A 457 -0.74 -41.43 -55.08
CA SER A 457 0.63 -41.47 -55.65
C SER A 457 1.46 -40.17 -55.46
N THR A 458 2.79 -40.17 -55.31
CA THR A 458 3.83 -41.20 -55.57
C THR A 458 5.06 -40.99 -54.63
N LYS A 459 5.91 -42.02 -54.44
CA LYS A 459 7.20 -41.96 -53.71
C LYS A 459 8.38 -41.90 -54.71
N PRO A 460 9.47 -41.15 -54.46
CA PRO A 460 10.80 -41.75 -54.18
C PRO A 460 11.55 -41.05 -53.00
N SER A 461 12.17 -41.79 -52.06
CA SER A 461 13.63 -42.13 -52.00
C SER A 461 14.51 -40.95 -51.52
N VAL A 462 14.87 -40.86 -50.24
CA VAL A 462 16.01 -41.53 -49.56
C VAL A 462 17.39 -41.10 -50.09
N VAL A 463 18.12 -40.33 -49.28
CA VAL A 463 19.59 -40.39 -49.15
C VAL A 463 19.93 -40.33 -47.67
N SER A 464 20.72 -41.29 -47.19
CA SER A 464 21.25 -41.38 -45.83
C SER A 464 22.76 -41.55 -45.92
N ILE A 465 23.54 -40.75 -45.19
CA ILE A 465 25.00 -40.87 -45.12
C ILE A 465 25.44 -40.83 -43.65
N THR A 466 26.12 -41.89 -43.24
CA THR A 466 26.75 -42.12 -41.93
C THR A 466 27.90 -43.12 -42.15
N PRO A 467 28.86 -43.27 -41.23
CA PRO A 467 29.93 -42.33 -40.87
C PRO A 467 31.33 -42.90 -41.21
N SER A 468 32.41 -42.17 -40.93
CA SER A 468 33.75 -42.76 -40.74
C SER A 468 34.59 -42.02 -39.70
N THR A 469 35.47 -42.76 -39.02
CA THR A 469 36.16 -42.42 -37.78
C THR A 469 37.68 -42.40 -37.91
N SER A 470 38.35 -41.49 -37.19
CA SER A 470 39.70 -41.65 -36.60
C SER A 470 39.92 -40.47 -35.62
N SER A 471 40.21 -40.65 -34.31
CA SER A 471 41.49 -41.03 -33.66
C SER A 471 42.72 -40.24 -34.14
N SER A 472 43.62 -39.70 -33.31
CA SER A 472 43.68 -39.50 -31.85
C SER A 472 45.04 -38.85 -31.52
N VAL A 473 45.14 -37.84 -30.65
CA VAL A 473 46.43 -37.45 -30.01
C VAL A 473 46.21 -37.04 -28.55
N LYS A 474 46.99 -37.62 -27.64
CA LYS A 474 47.16 -37.16 -26.25
C LYS A 474 48.34 -36.18 -26.19
N THR A 475 48.24 -35.16 -25.33
CA THR A 475 49.43 -34.54 -24.73
C THR A 475 49.16 -34.28 -23.25
N THR A 476 50.08 -34.73 -22.39
CA THR A 476 50.01 -34.58 -20.93
C THR A 476 51.08 -33.59 -20.49
N THR A 477 50.74 -32.61 -19.65
CA THR A 477 51.75 -31.88 -18.86
C THR A 477 51.21 -31.55 -17.47
N THR A 478 52.00 -31.89 -16.45
CA THR A 478 51.72 -31.71 -15.02
C THR A 478 52.37 -30.43 -14.46
N THR A 479 52.07 -30.13 -13.19
CA THR A 479 52.52 -29.01 -12.30
C THR A 479 51.49 -27.88 -12.14
N GLY A 480 51.35 -27.22 -10.99
CA GLY A 480 51.94 -27.45 -9.66
C GLY A 480 51.33 -26.46 -8.64
N LYS A 481 51.00 -26.91 -7.43
CA LYS A 481 50.22 -26.14 -6.45
C LYS A 481 51.11 -25.29 -5.52
N PRO A 482 50.90 -23.97 -5.38
CA PRO A 482 51.50 -23.18 -4.30
C PRO A 482 50.64 -23.20 -3.03
N LYS A 483 51.29 -23.33 -1.86
CA LYS A 483 50.75 -23.06 -0.52
C LYS A 483 51.85 -22.39 0.31
N ALA A 484 51.65 -21.13 0.69
CA ALA A 484 52.49 -20.34 1.59
C ALA A 484 51.73 -19.03 1.92
N THR A 485 51.84 -18.35 3.07
CA THR A 485 52.39 -18.69 4.40
C THR A 485 51.76 -17.73 5.44
N LYS A 486 51.75 -18.12 6.71
CA LYS A 486 51.38 -17.25 7.86
C LYS A 486 52.64 -16.66 8.50
N PRO A 487 52.67 -15.37 8.91
CA PRO A 487 53.64 -14.84 9.86
C PRO A 487 53.06 -14.54 11.25
N SER A 488 53.89 -14.71 12.27
CA SER A 488 53.72 -14.33 13.70
C SER A 488 55.14 -14.40 14.34
N VAL A 489 55.53 -13.69 15.40
CA VAL A 489 54.84 -12.82 16.38
C VAL A 489 55.76 -11.61 16.67
N VAL A 490 55.23 -10.41 16.96
CA VAL A 490 55.91 -9.48 17.89
C VAL A 490 54.92 -8.86 18.86
N SER A 491 55.17 -9.06 20.16
CA SER A 491 54.47 -8.42 21.27
C SER A 491 55.28 -7.23 21.76
N ILE A 492 54.65 -6.07 21.99
CA ILE A 492 55.26 -4.96 22.74
C ILE A 492 54.23 -4.39 23.71
N THR A 493 54.50 -4.56 25.01
CA THR A 493 53.78 -3.90 26.11
C THR A 493 54.30 -2.47 26.29
N PRO A 494 53.45 -1.52 26.66
CA PRO A 494 53.79 -0.73 27.85
C PRO A 494 52.64 -0.67 28.86
N SER A 495 52.99 -0.82 30.14
CA SER A 495 52.11 -0.57 31.28
C SER A 495 52.27 0.87 31.76
N THR A 496 51.16 1.53 32.15
CA THR A 496 51.01 2.64 33.12
C THR A 496 49.67 3.37 32.86
N THR A 497 48.92 3.97 33.80
CA THR A 497 48.77 3.82 35.26
C THR A 497 47.46 4.52 35.68
N SER A 498 46.52 3.82 36.36
CA SER A 498 45.37 4.39 37.13
C SER A 498 44.36 5.26 36.33
N THR A 499 43.18 5.70 36.84
CA THR A 499 42.58 5.67 38.20
C THR A 499 41.05 5.54 38.08
N THR A 500 40.38 5.04 39.13
CA THR A 500 38.90 4.88 39.19
C THR A 500 38.18 6.12 39.75
N ASN A 501 36.89 6.23 39.42
CA ASN A 501 35.92 7.30 39.72
C ASN A 501 35.74 7.75 41.20
N THR A 502 35.24 9.00 41.32
CA THR A 502 34.35 9.57 42.37
C THR A 502 34.95 10.07 43.70
N PRO A 503 34.70 11.35 44.04
CA PRO A 503 33.84 11.76 45.17
C PRO A 503 32.77 12.81 44.72
N SER A 504 31.74 13.24 45.47
CA SER A 504 31.44 13.14 46.91
C SER A 504 29.92 13.19 47.25
N THR A 505 29.63 12.90 48.53
CA THR A 505 28.37 12.75 49.30
C THR A 505 27.40 13.94 49.42
N THR A 506 26.15 13.67 49.86
CA THR A 506 25.38 14.30 51.00
C THR A 506 24.02 13.55 51.16
N SER A 507 23.80 12.68 52.17
CA SER A 507 23.12 12.90 53.49
C SER A 507 21.58 13.14 53.41
N THR A 508 20.65 12.71 54.30
CA THR A 508 20.67 12.04 55.63
C THR A 508 19.37 11.23 55.90
N THR A 509 19.41 10.28 56.85
CA THR A 509 18.34 9.35 57.32
C THR A 509 17.43 9.90 58.44
N THR A 510 16.16 9.44 58.56
CA THR A 510 15.39 9.03 59.80
C THR A 510 13.87 8.88 59.49
N SER A 511 13.02 8.09 60.17
CA SER A 511 13.13 6.82 60.96
C SER A 511 11.76 6.31 61.47
N THR A 512 11.57 4.97 61.57
CA THR A 512 10.62 4.22 62.46
C THR A 512 9.08 4.37 62.23
N THR A 513 8.18 3.43 62.58
CA THR A 513 8.19 2.39 63.65
C THR A 513 7.22 1.20 63.37
N SER A 514 7.56 -0.02 63.85
CA SER A 514 6.69 -1.14 64.37
C SER A 514 5.41 -1.64 63.60
N THR A 515 4.95 -2.90 63.67
CA THR A 515 5.04 -3.94 64.73
C THR A 515 4.77 -5.36 64.16
N THR A 516 5.14 -6.41 64.90
CA THR A 516 4.97 -7.83 64.54
C THR A 516 3.74 -8.49 65.19
N SER A 517 3.09 -9.44 64.52
CA SER A 517 2.28 -10.50 65.16
C SER A 517 2.18 -11.76 64.30
N THR A 518 2.40 -12.94 64.91
CA THR A 518 2.48 -14.26 64.25
C THR A 518 1.34 -15.20 64.68
N THR A 519 0.84 -16.05 63.77
CA THR A 519 0.22 -17.34 64.15
C THR A 519 0.34 -18.40 63.04
N ASN A 520 0.41 -19.68 63.44
CA ASN A 520 0.76 -20.84 62.58
C ASN A 520 -0.47 -21.59 62.04
N THR A 521 -0.34 -22.29 60.90
CA THR A 521 -0.84 -23.68 60.66
C THR A 521 -0.25 -24.28 59.35
N PRO A 522 -0.31 -25.61 59.10
CA PRO A 522 0.65 -26.31 58.22
C PRO A 522 0.08 -26.88 56.89
N SER A 523 0.98 -27.37 56.02
CA SER A 523 0.68 -28.14 54.79
C SER A 523 -0.11 -29.43 55.04
N PRO A 524 -0.84 -29.95 54.02
CA PRO A 524 -0.45 -31.27 53.50
C PRO A 524 -0.69 -31.56 51.99
N THR A 525 0.18 -32.42 51.44
CA THR A 525 -0.01 -33.45 50.37
C THR A 525 -0.67 -33.19 48.99
N SER A 526 -0.05 -33.78 47.97
CA SER A 526 -0.50 -33.93 46.58
C SER A 526 -1.70 -34.90 46.38
N PRO A 527 -2.51 -34.74 45.31
CA PRO A 527 -3.47 -35.76 44.83
C PRO A 527 -2.91 -36.63 43.67
N PRO A 528 -3.59 -37.75 43.29
CA PRO A 528 -3.00 -38.84 42.51
C PRO A 528 -3.48 -39.00 41.05
N ASN A 529 -2.80 -39.89 40.30
CA ASN A 529 -3.19 -40.37 38.96
C ASN A 529 -4.59 -41.00 38.91
N THR A 530 -5.32 -40.85 37.79
CA THR A 530 -6.26 -41.88 37.30
C THR A 530 -6.62 -41.77 35.80
N ILE A 531 -6.34 -42.86 35.08
CA ILE A 531 -7.08 -43.45 33.94
C ILE A 531 -7.26 -42.63 32.63
N ASN A 532 -6.56 -43.10 31.59
CA ASN A 532 -6.86 -42.84 30.18
C ASN A 532 -8.21 -43.45 29.77
N THR A 533 -9.07 -42.66 29.12
CA THR A 533 -9.97 -43.12 28.06
C THR A 533 -9.94 -42.11 26.91
N SER A 534 -9.73 -42.58 25.69
CA SER A 534 -9.58 -41.72 24.50
C SER A 534 -10.88 -41.70 23.69
N PRO A 535 -11.46 -40.53 23.42
CA PRO A 535 -12.38 -40.33 22.30
C PRO A 535 -11.57 -40.17 21.00
N GLU A 536 -12.08 -40.74 19.92
CA GLU A 536 -11.38 -40.83 18.63
C GLU A 536 -11.33 -39.46 17.92
N THR A 537 -10.13 -38.95 17.62
CA THR A 537 -9.95 -37.73 16.81
C THR A 537 -10.19 -38.03 15.32
N PRO A 538 -10.96 -37.20 14.60
CA PRO A 538 -10.99 -37.26 13.14
C PRO A 538 -9.59 -37.01 12.58
N LYS A 539 -9.10 -37.88 11.69
CA LYS A 539 -7.81 -37.72 11.02
C LYS A 539 -7.84 -36.53 10.07
N THR A 540 -7.35 -35.36 10.52
CA THR A 540 -6.94 -34.30 9.61
C THR A 540 -5.70 -34.75 8.84
N SER A 541 -5.74 -34.63 7.51
CA SER A 541 -4.61 -34.99 6.64
C SER A 541 -3.37 -34.18 6.99
N SER A 542 -2.26 -34.87 7.25
CA SER A 542 -0.95 -34.25 7.49
C SER A 542 -0.37 -33.71 6.18
N THR A 543 -0.11 -32.41 6.10
CA THR A 543 0.85 -31.87 5.14
C THR A 543 2.23 -32.44 5.45
N GLU A 544 2.82 -33.18 4.51
CA GLU A 544 4.21 -33.62 4.61
C GLU A 544 5.15 -32.41 4.75
N ALA A 545 6.22 -32.56 5.53
CA ALA A 545 7.30 -31.59 5.56
C ALA A 545 7.96 -31.54 4.16
N PRO A 546 8.26 -30.35 3.61
CA PRO A 546 8.84 -30.24 2.28
C PRO A 546 10.21 -30.95 2.22
N PRO A 547 10.57 -31.57 1.07
CA PRO A 547 11.90 -32.16 0.89
C PRO A 547 13.00 -31.13 1.16
N GLY A 548 14.10 -31.53 1.81
CA GLY A 548 15.17 -30.59 2.22
C GLY A 548 15.74 -29.75 1.07
N SER A 549 15.76 -30.29 -0.15
CA SER A 549 16.18 -29.59 -1.37
C SER A 549 15.26 -28.45 -1.82
N ILE A 550 14.03 -28.35 -1.29
CA ILE A 550 13.12 -27.22 -1.49
C ILE A 550 13.46 -26.10 -0.51
N THR A 551 13.77 -26.44 0.74
CA THR A 551 14.20 -25.48 1.76
C THR A 551 15.50 -24.79 1.37
N GLU A 552 16.47 -25.55 0.85
CA GLU A 552 17.73 -25.00 0.32
C GLU A 552 17.47 -24.03 -0.85
N LYS A 553 16.62 -24.41 -1.82
CA LYS A 553 16.25 -23.53 -2.96
C LYS A 553 15.55 -22.25 -2.52
N CYS A 554 14.66 -22.31 -1.54
CA CYS A 554 14.00 -21.11 -1.04
C CYS A 554 14.94 -20.17 -0.28
N ALA A 555 16.04 -20.68 0.28
CA ALA A 555 17.08 -19.88 0.92
C ALA A 555 18.02 -19.17 -0.07
N GLU A 556 17.93 -19.44 -1.38
CA GLU A 556 18.74 -18.76 -2.40
C GLU A 556 18.29 -17.29 -2.59
N PRO A 557 19.22 -16.30 -2.56
CA PRO A 557 18.87 -14.89 -2.73
C PRO A 557 18.13 -14.59 -4.03
N GLY A 558 16.92 -14.03 -3.92
CA GLY A 558 16.07 -13.66 -5.06
C GLY A 558 15.11 -14.74 -5.55
N VAL A 559 15.16 -15.96 -4.99
CA VAL A 559 14.16 -17.00 -5.30
C VAL A 559 12.87 -16.72 -4.52
N LEU A 560 11.83 -16.31 -5.25
CA LEU A 560 10.50 -16.07 -4.67
C LEU A 560 9.61 -17.32 -4.71
N PHE A 561 9.75 -18.18 -5.71
CA PHE A 561 8.90 -19.34 -5.88
C PHE A 561 9.70 -20.55 -6.36
N VAL A 562 9.32 -21.75 -5.90
CA VAL A 562 9.90 -23.04 -6.31
C VAL A 562 8.77 -23.96 -6.76
N PRO A 563 8.83 -24.56 -7.96
CA PRO A 563 7.77 -25.46 -8.44
C PRO A 563 7.63 -26.71 -7.58
N HIS A 564 6.37 -27.14 -7.35
CA HIS A 564 6.05 -28.47 -6.81
C HIS A 564 5.96 -29.50 -7.96
N PRO A 565 6.08 -30.82 -7.72
CA PRO A 565 5.83 -31.84 -8.76
C PRO A 565 4.36 -31.95 -9.21
N ASP A 566 3.40 -31.57 -8.35
CA ASP A 566 1.99 -31.42 -8.73
C ASP A 566 1.80 -30.12 -9.53
N CYS A 567 1.20 -30.23 -10.72
CA CYS A 567 0.88 -29.11 -11.60
C CYS A 567 0.10 -27.99 -10.89
N LYS A 568 -0.75 -28.35 -9.92
CA LYS A 568 -1.63 -27.42 -9.20
C LYS A 568 -0.97 -26.83 -7.95
N MET A 569 0.31 -27.08 -7.71
CA MET A 569 0.99 -26.60 -6.50
C MET A 569 2.34 -25.95 -6.80
N TYR A 570 2.80 -25.13 -5.87
CA TYR A 570 4.12 -24.51 -5.87
C TYR A 570 4.50 -24.15 -4.43
N TYR A 571 5.77 -23.86 -4.17
CA TYR A 571 6.22 -23.29 -2.90
C TYR A 571 6.45 -21.79 -3.09
N TRP A 572 5.91 -20.99 -2.18
CA TRP A 572 6.29 -19.59 -2.01
C TRP A 572 7.39 -19.50 -0.95
N CYS A 573 8.53 -18.93 -1.32
CA CYS A 573 9.69 -18.77 -0.45
C CYS A 573 9.56 -17.49 0.38
N VAL A 574 9.15 -17.65 1.64
CA VAL A 574 8.96 -16.54 2.58
C VAL A 574 10.17 -16.50 3.52
N HIS A 575 11.05 -15.51 3.34
CA HIS A 575 12.30 -15.35 4.12
C HIS A 575 13.18 -16.62 4.17
N GLY A 576 13.29 -17.36 3.07
CA GLY A 576 14.02 -18.62 3.01
C GLY A 576 13.19 -19.87 3.31
N VAL A 577 11.98 -19.72 3.84
CA VAL A 577 11.12 -20.83 4.25
C VAL A 577 10.10 -21.16 3.15
N PRO A 578 10.05 -22.42 2.66
CA PRO A 578 9.08 -22.84 1.67
C PRO A 578 7.68 -23.02 2.29
N VAL A 579 6.70 -22.28 1.78
CA VAL A 579 5.28 -22.44 2.12
C VAL A 579 4.56 -23.06 0.93
N LEU A 580 4.01 -24.26 1.09
CA LEU A 580 3.24 -24.93 0.02
C LEU A 580 1.96 -24.14 -0.30
N GLN A 581 1.75 -23.88 -1.59
CA GLN A 581 0.61 -23.18 -2.15
C GLN A 581 -0.11 -24.08 -3.15
N THR A 582 -1.42 -23.86 -3.33
CA THR A 582 -2.22 -24.51 -4.37
C THR A 582 -2.80 -23.44 -5.30
N CYS A 583 -2.69 -23.67 -6.60
CA CYS A 583 -3.24 -22.81 -7.63
C CYS A 583 -4.78 -22.75 -7.57
N PRO A 584 -5.39 -21.60 -7.90
CA PRO A 584 -6.85 -21.48 -8.03
C PRO A 584 -7.46 -22.55 -8.96
N ARG A 585 -8.74 -22.88 -8.75
CA ARG A 585 -9.45 -23.93 -9.51
C ARG A 585 -9.19 -23.82 -11.02
N ASN A 586 -8.82 -24.94 -11.62
CA ASN A 586 -8.57 -25.14 -13.05
C ASN A 586 -7.36 -24.36 -13.62
N THR A 587 -6.48 -23.86 -12.76
CA THR A 587 -5.16 -23.31 -13.15
C THR A 587 -4.02 -24.20 -12.66
N ILE A 588 -2.88 -24.12 -13.34
CA ILE A 588 -1.64 -24.85 -13.04
C ILE A 588 -0.45 -23.90 -12.99
N TRP A 589 0.61 -24.27 -12.28
CA TRP A 589 1.78 -23.44 -12.06
C TRP A 589 2.68 -23.38 -13.30
N ASP A 590 2.95 -22.16 -13.76
CA ASP A 590 3.85 -21.89 -14.88
C ASP A 590 5.22 -21.44 -14.36
N VAL A 591 6.28 -22.21 -14.69
CA VAL A 591 7.62 -21.95 -14.12
C VAL A 591 8.31 -20.73 -14.73
N ASN A 592 7.96 -20.37 -15.96
CA ASN A 592 8.57 -19.25 -16.66
C ASN A 592 7.99 -17.90 -16.25
N SER A 593 6.71 -17.84 -15.86
CA SER A 593 6.04 -16.60 -15.43
C SER A 593 5.75 -16.52 -13.93
N ASN A 594 6.12 -17.55 -13.16
CA ASN A 594 6.01 -17.62 -11.69
C ASN A 594 4.60 -17.28 -11.18
N ARG A 595 3.58 -17.91 -11.80
CA ARG A 595 2.17 -17.72 -11.45
C ARG A 595 1.33 -18.92 -11.89
N CYS A 596 0.11 -18.99 -11.38
CA CYS A 596 -0.88 -19.94 -11.87
C CYS A 596 -1.52 -19.42 -13.18
N GLU A 597 -1.50 -20.24 -14.23
CA GLU A 597 -2.12 -19.96 -15.53
C GLU A 597 -3.16 -21.04 -15.89
N TRP A 598 -4.06 -20.73 -16.82
CA TRP A 598 -4.95 -21.72 -17.42
C TRP A 598 -4.14 -22.72 -18.27
N TYR A 599 -4.50 -24.00 -18.21
CA TYR A 599 -3.84 -25.02 -19.02
C TYR A 599 -4.04 -24.76 -20.52
N ASN A 600 -2.94 -24.65 -21.24
CA ASN A 600 -2.87 -24.55 -22.69
C ASN A 600 -2.02 -25.73 -23.20
N PRO A 601 -2.60 -26.73 -23.90
CA PRO A 601 -1.88 -27.92 -24.34
C PRO A 601 -0.76 -27.65 -25.36
N ASN A 602 -0.68 -26.42 -25.91
CA ASN A 602 0.39 -26.01 -26.81
C ASN A 602 1.61 -25.41 -26.09
N LYS A 603 1.53 -25.17 -24.78
CA LYS A 603 2.62 -24.65 -23.93
C LYS A 603 3.33 -25.81 -23.23
N LYS A 604 4.66 -25.75 -23.14
CA LYS A 604 5.50 -26.83 -22.56
C LYS A 604 6.14 -26.48 -21.21
N ASP A 605 5.86 -25.28 -20.70
CA ASP A 605 6.64 -24.65 -19.62
C ASP A 605 5.95 -24.76 -18.25
N TYR A 606 5.18 -25.83 -18.06
CA TYR A 606 4.56 -26.16 -16.78
C TYR A 606 5.54 -26.94 -15.90
N ASN A 607 5.32 -26.92 -14.58
CA ASN A 607 6.12 -27.67 -13.60
C ASN A 607 5.93 -29.20 -13.64
N CYS A 608 5.20 -29.73 -14.62
CA CYS A 608 4.80 -31.13 -14.68
C CYS A 608 4.72 -31.65 -16.12
N ASN A 609 4.71 -32.98 -16.27
CA ASN A 609 4.61 -33.63 -17.58
C ASN A 609 3.16 -33.54 -18.12
N THR A 610 2.99 -33.03 -19.33
CA THR A 610 1.66 -32.74 -19.91
C THR A 610 0.80 -33.98 -20.13
N SER A 611 1.37 -35.19 -20.15
CA SER A 611 0.64 -36.44 -20.32
C SER A 611 -0.23 -36.87 -19.12
N SER A 612 -0.18 -36.19 -17.97
CA SER A 612 -1.03 -36.49 -16.80
C SER A 612 -2.18 -35.50 -16.56
N ILE A 613 -2.26 -34.42 -17.36
CA ILE A 613 -3.18 -33.30 -17.08
C ILE A 613 -4.63 -33.63 -17.49
N ASP A 614 -4.83 -34.37 -18.58
CA ASP A 614 -6.16 -34.69 -19.14
C ASP A 614 -7.01 -35.64 -18.25
N ASN A 615 -6.46 -36.16 -17.14
CA ASN A 615 -7.18 -36.98 -16.15
C ASN A 615 -7.48 -36.22 -14.84
N GLN A 616 -7.10 -34.94 -14.73
CA GLN A 616 -7.21 -34.15 -13.49
C GLN A 616 -7.89 -32.78 -13.66
N LEU A 617 -8.28 -32.41 -14.87
CA LEU A 617 -9.12 -31.25 -15.21
C LEU A 617 -10.51 -31.72 -15.65
#